data_AF-A0A9E6CL03-F1
#
_entry.id   AF-A0A9E6CL03-F1
#
_cell.length_a   1.000
_cell.length_b   1.000
_cell.length_c   1.000
_cell.angle_alpha   90.00
_cell.angle_beta   90.00
_cell.angle_gamma   90.00
#
_symmetry.space_group_name_H-M   'P 1'
#
loop_
_entity.id
_entity.type
_entity.pdbx_description
1 polymer ?
#
loop_
_entity_poly.entity_id
_entity_poly.type
_entity_poly.pdbx_seq_one_letter_code
_entity_poly.pdbx_strand_id
1 'polypeptide(L)'
;MKAGFPLIYTFCFFTSIFILYPISFMHFIIDTKIEVDRFYEKFKENAISSPSENKKYPIYHFFTSDPEGRMIEFQYFLSKTKEIIL
;
A
#
# COMPACT_ATOMS: atom_id res chain seq x y z
N MET A 1 -7.53 -22.55 -34.46
CA MET A 1 -6.97 -23.56 -33.53
C MET A 1 -6.49 -22.80 -32.29
N LYS A 2 -7.14 -22.98 -31.14
CA LYS A 2 -6.74 -22.31 -29.89
C LYS A 2 -5.49 -23.00 -29.34
N ALA A 3 -4.37 -22.29 -29.32
CA ALA A 3 -3.13 -22.79 -28.73
C ALA A 3 -3.31 -22.87 -27.20
N GLY A 4 -3.35 -24.10 -26.68
CA GLY A 4 -3.28 -24.35 -25.24
C GLY A 4 -1.84 -24.15 -24.77
N PHE A 5 -1.60 -23.13 -23.96
CA PHE A 5 -0.31 -22.96 -23.29
C PHE A 5 -0.16 -24.02 -22.19
N PRO A 6 0.98 -24.73 -22.09
CA PRO A 6 1.19 -25.76 -21.08
C PRO A 6 1.25 -25.18 -19.66
N LEU A 7 0.38 -25.71 -18.77
CA LEU A 7 0.21 -25.31 -17.36
C LEU A 7 1.52 -25.22 -16.54
N ILE A 8 2.56 -25.97 -16.92
CA ILE A 8 3.87 -25.98 -16.24
C ILE A 8 4.60 -24.63 -16.42
N TYR A 9 4.49 -24.02 -17.61
CA TYR A 9 5.12 -22.72 -17.86
C TYR A 9 4.38 -21.59 -17.15
N THR A 10 3.04 -21.68 -17.05
CA THR A 10 2.24 -20.75 -16.26
C THR A 10 2.62 -20.81 -14.78
N PHE A 11 2.80 -22.02 -14.22
CA PHE A 11 3.16 -22.20 -12.81
C PHE A 11 4.57 -21.68 -12.50
N CYS A 12 5.55 -21.92 -13.38
CA CYS A 12 6.93 -21.44 -13.20
C CYS A 12 7.08 -19.91 -13.35
N PHE A 13 6.30 -19.29 -14.25
CA PHE A 13 6.29 -17.83 -14.37
C PHE A 13 5.58 -17.16 -13.18
N PHE A 14 4.53 -17.79 -12.64
CA PHE A 14 3.83 -17.30 -11.45
C PHE A 14 4.72 -17.33 -10.20
N THR A 15 5.51 -18.39 -10.01
CA THR A 15 6.43 -18.49 -8.86
C THR A 15 7.62 -17.54 -8.99
N SER A 16 8.14 -17.31 -10.19
CA SER A 16 9.32 -16.43 -10.39
C SER A 16 8.99 -14.94 -10.21
N ILE A 17 7.80 -14.47 -10.60
CA ILE A 17 7.38 -13.07 -10.40
C ILE A 17 7.16 -12.74 -8.92
N PHE A 18 6.57 -13.65 -8.14
CA PHE A 18 6.35 -13.45 -6.70
C PHE A 18 7.65 -13.41 -5.88
N ILE A 19 8.71 -14.07 -6.36
CA ILE A 19 10.01 -14.12 -5.68
C ILE A 19 10.88 -12.90 -6.06
N LEU A 20 10.69 -12.31 -7.25
CA LEU A 20 11.47 -11.16 -7.71
C LEU A 20 10.86 -9.79 -7.33
N TYR A 21 9.58 -9.75 -6.97
CA TYR A 21 8.89 -8.53 -6.51
C TYR A 21 8.05 -8.80 -5.25
N PRO A 22 8.65 -9.11 -4.08
CA PRO A 22 7.93 -8.95 -2.83
C PRO A 22 7.84 -7.44 -2.54
N ILE A 23 7.07 -6.69 -3.33
CA ILE A 23 6.59 -5.37 -2.93
C ILE A 23 5.50 -5.66 -1.90
N SER A 24 5.91 -6.12 -0.71
CA SER A 24 5.03 -6.25 0.43
C SER A 24 4.80 -4.84 0.92
N PHE A 25 3.85 -4.17 0.27
CA PHE A 25 3.42 -2.83 0.60
C PHE A 25 2.17 -2.92 1.47
N MET A 26 2.29 -2.46 2.70
CA MET A 26 1.21 -2.54 3.69
C MET A 26 0.51 -1.20 3.80
N HIS A 27 -0.81 -1.24 3.84
CA HIS A 27 -1.63 -0.05 4.00
C HIS A 27 -2.42 -0.14 5.29
N PHE A 28 -2.35 0.90 6.11
CA PHE A 28 -3.18 1.07 7.29
C PHE A 28 -4.18 2.20 7.04
N ILE A 29 -5.45 1.84 7.00
CA ILE A 29 -6.55 2.79 6.91
C ILE A 29 -6.88 3.23 8.33
N ILE A 30 -6.74 4.52 8.58
CA ILE A 30 -6.97 5.17 9.87
C ILE A 30 -8.25 5.99 9.77
N ASP A 31 -8.97 6.11 10.89
CA ASP A 31 -10.27 6.77 10.93
C ASP A 31 -10.19 8.31 10.97
N THR A 32 -9.07 8.88 11.41
CA THR A 32 -8.92 10.33 11.55
C THR A 32 -7.55 10.85 11.09
N LYS A 33 -7.54 12.09 10.57
CA LYS A 33 -6.31 12.82 10.21
C LYS A 33 -5.34 12.94 11.40
N ILE A 34 -5.86 13.23 12.60
CA ILE A 34 -5.06 13.39 13.82
C ILE A 34 -4.35 12.09 14.19
N GLU A 35 -4.98 10.95 13.97
CA GLU A 35 -4.36 9.67 14.26
C GLU A 35 -3.23 9.33 13.28
N VAL A 36 -3.34 9.73 12.00
CA VAL A 36 -2.22 9.69 11.05
C VAL A 36 -1.02 10.49 11.58
N ASP A 37 -1.25 11.70 12.10
CA ASP A 37 -0.17 12.51 12.69
C ASP A 37 0.45 11.85 13.95
N ARG A 38 -0.37 11.19 14.78
CA ARG A 38 0.14 10.42 15.94
C ARG A 38 1.00 9.23 15.52
N PHE A 39 0.62 8.54 14.44
CA PHE A 39 1.44 7.46 13.89
C PHE A 39 2.73 8.01 13.29
N TYR A 40 2.67 9.15 12.61
CA TYR A 40 3.87 9.81 12.12
C TYR A 40 4.87 10.10 13.23
N GLU A 41 4.44 10.67 14.36
CA GLU A 41 5.36 10.93 15.49
C GLU A 41 6.05 9.68 16.03
N LYS A 42 5.39 8.52 15.94
CA LYS A 42 5.98 7.22 16.35
C LYS A 42 6.99 6.69 15.33
N PHE A 43 6.80 6.97 14.05
CA PHE A 43 7.58 6.39 12.95
C PHE A 43 8.46 7.41 12.22
N LYS A 44 8.51 8.67 12.66
CA LYS A 44 9.18 9.78 11.97
C LYS A 44 10.65 9.56 11.67
N GLU A 45 11.34 8.75 12.47
CA GLU A 45 12.76 8.40 12.26
C GLU A 45 12.97 7.61 10.96
N ASN A 46 11.98 6.81 10.56
CA ASN A 46 12.01 5.98 9.35
C ASN A 46 11.01 6.47 8.29
N ALA A 47 10.38 7.63 8.51
CA ALA A 47 9.39 8.17 7.60
C ALA A 47 10.07 8.76 6.36
N ILE A 48 9.53 8.43 5.19
CA ILE A 48 10.03 8.93 3.90
C ILE A 48 9.70 10.42 3.74
N SER A 49 8.54 10.84 4.26
CA SER A 49 8.11 12.25 4.24
C SER A 49 7.18 12.54 5.41
N SER A 50 6.97 13.84 5.69
CA SER A 50 5.89 14.27 6.58
C SER A 50 4.51 13.91 5.99
N PRO A 51 3.47 13.77 6.83
CA PRO A 51 2.13 13.54 6.36
C PRO A 51 1.62 14.67 5.47
N SER A 52 0.93 14.31 4.40
CA SER A 52 0.42 15.28 3.42
C SER A 52 -0.82 14.77 2.70
N GLU A 53 -1.56 15.68 2.09
CA GLU A 53 -2.70 15.33 1.25
C GLU A 53 -2.21 14.97 -0.16
N ASN A 54 -2.76 13.89 -0.72
CA ASN A 54 -2.43 13.48 -2.06
C ASN A 54 -3.21 14.33 -3.08
N LYS A 55 -2.54 14.86 -4.10
CA LYS A 55 -3.19 15.69 -5.12
C LYS A 55 -4.14 14.92 -6.05
N LYS A 56 -3.92 13.62 -6.20
CA LYS A 56 -4.66 12.75 -7.14
C LYS A 56 -5.78 11.99 -6.44
N TYR A 57 -5.60 11.64 -5.17
CA TYR A 57 -6.53 10.84 -4.39
C TYR A 57 -6.95 11.61 -3.13
N PRO A 58 -8.22 11.54 -2.71
CA PRO A 58 -8.71 12.24 -1.51
C PRO A 58 -8.24 11.52 -0.24
N ILE A 59 -6.93 11.48 -0.01
CA ILE A 59 -6.29 10.84 1.14
C ILE A 59 -5.28 11.79 1.79
N TYR A 60 -5.15 11.66 3.09
CA TYR A 60 -4.05 12.22 3.88
C TYR A 60 -3.17 11.08 4.37
N HIS A 61 -1.89 11.11 4.06
CA HIS A 61 -1.02 9.94 4.23
C HIS A 61 0.45 10.28 4.49
N PHE A 62 1.19 9.29 4.99
CA PHE A 62 2.65 9.27 4.93
C PHE A 62 3.16 7.84 4.74
N PHE A 63 4.40 7.72 4.28
CA PHE A 63 5.10 6.43 4.15
C PHE A 63 6.20 6.28 5.19
N THR A 64 6.40 5.06 5.66
CA THR A 64 7.54 4.63 6.47
C THR A 64 8.04 3.28 5.99
N SER A 65 9.24 2.90 6.42
CA SER A 65 9.73 1.53 6.28
C SER A 65 9.65 0.79 7.61
N ASP A 66 9.43 -0.52 7.55
CA ASP A 66 9.61 -1.40 8.70
C ASP A 66 11.07 -1.90 8.80
N PRO A 67 11.45 -2.63 9.86
CA PRO A 67 12.80 -3.15 10.01
C PRO A 67 13.25 -4.13 8.92
N GLU A 68 12.31 -4.74 8.19
CA GLU A 68 12.58 -5.64 7.06
C GLU A 68 12.69 -4.86 5.73
N GLY A 69 12.56 -3.53 5.76
CA GLY A 69 12.62 -2.65 4.59
C GLY A 69 11.33 -2.62 3.77
N ARG A 70 10.23 -3.19 4.27
CA ARG A 70 8.91 -3.13 3.63
C ARG A 70 8.33 -1.73 3.75
N MET A 71 7.68 -1.28 2.69
CA MET A 71 7.01 0.02 2.68
C MET A 71 5.65 -0.10 3.38
N ILE A 72 5.37 0.85 4.27
CA ILE A 72 4.10 0.97 4.99
C ILE A 72 3.53 2.35 4.69
N GLU A 73 2.26 2.40 4.30
CA GLU A 73 1.49 3.64 4.17
C GLU A 73 0.42 3.70 5.24
N PHE A 74 0.44 4.78 6.03
CA PHE A 74 -0.64 5.16 6.92
C PHE A 74 -1.48 6.21 6.23
N GLN A 75 -2.78 5.95 6.05
CA GLN A 75 -3.66 6.83 5.29
C GLN A 75 -5.02 7.01 5.95
N TYR A 76 -5.58 8.20 5.78
CA TYR A 76 -6.95 8.57 6.12
C TYR A 76 -7.66 9.05 4.85
N PHE A 77 -8.85 8.51 4.56
CA PHE A 77 -9.66 8.99 3.44
C PHE A 77 -10.37 10.30 3.81
N LEU A 78 -10.09 11.36 3.06
CA LEU A 78 -10.69 12.69 3.25
C LEU A 78 -12.17 12.72 2.85
N SER A 79 -12.58 11.88 1.90
CA SER A 79 -14.00 11.71 1.57
C SER A 79 -14.57 10.53 2.33
N LYS A 80 -15.75 10.71 2.94
CA LYS A 80 -16.61 9.56 3.29
C LYS A 80 -16.82 8.77 2.01
N THR A 81 -16.29 7.56 1.95
CA THR A 81 -16.51 6.62 0.85
C THR A 81 -18.00 6.63 0.53
N LYS A 82 -18.39 7.07 -0.67
CA LYS A 82 -19.74 6.82 -1.15
C LYS A 82 -19.87 5.31 -1.17
N GLU A 83 -20.75 4.75 -0.34
CA GLU A 83 -21.16 3.37 -0.51
C GLU A 83 -21.64 3.22 -1.95
N ILE A 84 -20.89 2.46 -2.75
CA ILE A 84 -21.39 1.95 -4.02
C ILE A 84 -22.36 0.85 -3.59
N ILE A 85 -23.66 1.16 -3.57
CA ILE A 85 -24.69 0.15 -3.50
C ILE A 85 -24.55 -0.64 -4.82
N LEU A 86 -23.99 -1.85 -4.73
CA LEU A 86 -23.92 -2.82 -5.82
C LEU A 86 -25.30 -3.39 -6.13
#